data_AF-A0A523S167-F1
#
_entry.id   AF-A0A523S167-F1
#
_cell.length_a   1.000
_cell.length_b   1.000
_cell.length_c   1.000
_cell.angle_alpha   90.00
_cell.angle_beta   90.00
_cell.angle_gamma   90.00
#
_symmetry.space_group_name_H-M   'P 1'
#
loop_
_entity.id
_entity.type
_entity.pdbx_description
1 polymer ?
#
loop_
_entity_poly.entity_id
_entity_poly.type
_entity_poly.pdbx_seq_one_letter_code
_entity_poly.pdbx_strand_id
1 'polypeptide(L)'
;MSEDTTILPTQGVSMEKQRLILRAYALLSKKGLEPVHYLDVVKRGRLGRTQVCGVNLFFVGLGLLKQVDQGIYLPSEETMQFLGEDFNGHNYKEISSLLRTSALYDFVQGQVAIHKGITYDDLIEDLLRESNTSEVYRAKRALDWLFLAKLFERNDENGIVTIFQI
;
A
#
# COMPACT_ATOMS: atom_id res chain seq x y z
N MET A 1 0.31 1.08 -22.31
CA MET A 1 -0.93 0.80 -21.56
C MET A 1 -0.80 1.56 -20.27
N SER A 2 -1.74 2.45 -19.94
CA SER A 2 -1.75 3.08 -18.62
C SER A 2 -1.89 1.98 -17.58
N GLU A 3 -0.93 1.86 -16.67
CA GLU A 3 -1.07 0.98 -15.53
C GLU A 3 -2.23 1.51 -14.69
N ASP A 4 -3.34 0.78 -14.64
CA ASP A 4 -4.51 1.10 -13.82
C ASP A 4 -4.14 0.95 -12.32
N THR A 5 -3.28 1.83 -11.83
CA THR A 5 -2.92 1.90 -10.41
C THR A 5 -3.97 2.69 -9.65
N THR A 6 -4.07 2.43 -8.35
CA THR A 6 -5.02 3.14 -7.48
C THR A 6 -4.31 3.57 -6.20
N ILE A 7 -4.70 4.72 -5.66
CA ILE A 7 -4.18 5.21 -4.38
C ILE A 7 -4.88 4.57 -3.16
N LEU A 8 -5.96 3.80 -3.38
CA LEU A 8 -6.71 3.13 -2.29
C LEU A 8 -6.79 1.61 -2.47
N PRO A 9 -6.54 0.81 -1.42
CA PRO A 9 -6.71 -0.63 -1.48
C PRO A 9 -8.19 -1.00 -1.69
N THR A 10 -8.46 -2.20 -2.20
CA THR A 10 -9.84 -2.72 -2.32
C THR A 10 -10.51 -2.91 -0.96
N GLN A 11 -11.84 -2.78 -0.95
CA GLN A 11 -12.67 -2.96 0.24
C GLN A 11 -12.46 -4.31 0.94
N GLY A 12 -12.53 -4.29 2.28
CA GLY A 12 -12.59 -5.50 3.10
C GLY A 12 -11.25 -6.24 3.27
N VAL A 13 -10.13 -5.63 2.87
CA VAL A 13 -8.78 -6.20 3.05
C VAL A 13 -8.03 -5.43 4.12
N SER A 14 -7.90 -6.05 5.30
CA SER A 14 -7.13 -5.52 6.43
C SER A 14 -5.63 -5.44 6.11
N MET A 15 -4.89 -4.63 6.87
CA MET A 15 -3.43 -4.56 6.75
C MET A 15 -2.77 -5.93 6.90
N GLU A 16 -3.28 -6.76 7.81
CA GLU A 16 -2.81 -8.14 7.97
C GLU A 16 -3.03 -8.97 6.70
N LYS A 17 -4.22 -8.91 6.10
CA LYS A 17 -4.54 -9.59 4.85
C LYS A 17 -3.71 -9.06 3.68
N GLN A 18 -3.45 -7.76 3.63
CA GLN A 18 -2.57 -7.12 2.66
C GLN A 18 -1.14 -7.69 2.77
N ARG A 19 -0.59 -7.77 3.99
CA ARG A 19 0.71 -8.42 4.22
C ARG A 19 0.72 -9.90 3.85
N LEU A 20 -0.37 -10.63 4.13
CA LEU A 20 -0.50 -12.03 3.71
C LEU A 20 -0.47 -12.19 2.19
N ILE A 21 -1.04 -11.25 1.43
CA ILE A 21 -0.94 -11.24 -0.04
C ILE A 21 0.51 -11.03 -0.48
N LEU A 22 1.22 -10.05 0.06
CA LEU A 22 2.63 -9.80 -0.28
C LEU A 22 3.51 -11.01 0.06
N ARG A 23 3.28 -11.62 1.22
CA ARG A 23 3.95 -12.87 1.62
C ARG A 23 3.68 -14.01 0.64
N ALA A 24 2.45 -14.16 0.18
CA ALA A 24 2.11 -15.18 -0.80
C ALA A 24 2.86 -14.95 -2.12
N TYR A 25 2.99 -13.71 -2.57
CA TYR A 25 3.83 -13.36 -3.72
C TYR A 25 5.30 -13.69 -3.49
N ALA A 26 5.89 -13.27 -2.37
CA ALA A 26 7.28 -13.57 -2.04
C ALA A 26 7.59 -15.09 -2.05
N LEU A 27 6.67 -15.89 -1.49
CA LEU A 27 6.80 -17.36 -1.47
C LEU A 27 6.63 -17.99 -2.85
N LEU A 28 5.62 -17.59 -3.61
CA LEU A 28 5.30 -18.18 -4.92
C LEU A 28 6.29 -17.76 -6.01
N SER A 29 6.88 -16.57 -5.90
CA SER A 29 7.84 -16.01 -6.85
C SER A 29 9.26 -16.56 -6.69
N LYS A 30 9.45 -17.59 -5.87
CA LYS A 30 10.79 -18.08 -5.50
C LYS A 30 11.70 -16.95 -5.00
N LYS A 31 11.18 -16.11 -4.10
CA LYS A 31 11.87 -14.94 -3.54
C LYS A 31 12.11 -13.80 -4.54
N GLY A 32 11.12 -13.49 -5.38
CA GLY A 32 11.20 -12.40 -6.37
C GLY A 32 11.95 -12.75 -7.66
N LEU A 33 12.21 -14.03 -7.91
CA LEU A 33 12.91 -14.50 -9.12
C LEU A 33 11.96 -14.80 -10.28
N GLU A 34 10.71 -15.18 -9.98
CA GLU A 34 9.73 -15.60 -10.98
C GLU A 34 8.41 -14.86 -10.80
N PRO A 35 7.79 -14.38 -11.89
CA PRO A 35 6.51 -13.70 -11.80
C PRO A 35 5.38 -14.70 -11.48
N VAL A 36 4.36 -14.24 -10.76
CA VAL A 36 3.28 -15.08 -10.20
C VAL A 36 1.93 -14.59 -10.69
N HIS A 37 1.08 -15.52 -11.14
CA HIS A 37 -0.30 -15.19 -11.47
C HIS A 37 -1.14 -15.02 -10.19
N TYR A 38 -1.95 -13.96 -10.10
CA TYR A 38 -2.70 -13.64 -8.88
C TYR A 38 -3.66 -14.77 -8.45
N LEU A 39 -4.10 -15.63 -9.38
CA LEU A 39 -4.94 -16.80 -9.05
C LEU A 39 -4.22 -17.80 -8.14
N ASP A 40 -2.90 -17.92 -8.23
CA ASP A 40 -2.15 -18.80 -7.34
C ASP A 40 -2.03 -18.20 -5.94
N VAL A 41 -2.00 -16.87 -5.85
CA VAL A 41 -2.13 -16.15 -4.58
C VAL A 41 -3.54 -16.33 -3.98
N VAL A 42 -4.60 -16.25 -4.79
CA VAL A 42 -5.99 -16.49 -4.33
C VAL A 42 -6.13 -17.87 -3.70
N LYS A 43 -5.56 -18.92 -4.33
CA LYS A 43 -5.59 -20.30 -3.82
C LYS A 43 -4.95 -20.42 -2.42
N ARG A 44 -3.94 -19.59 -2.10
CA ARG A 44 -3.24 -19.62 -0.80
C ARG A 44 -3.79 -18.62 0.22
N GLY A 45 -4.29 -17.47 -0.22
CA GLY A 45 -4.59 -16.32 0.63
C GLY A 45 -5.95 -16.33 1.32
N ARG A 46 -6.84 -17.30 1.01
CA ARG A 46 -8.25 -17.33 1.50
C ARG A 46 -9.00 -16.00 1.30
N LEU A 47 -8.65 -15.27 0.24
CA LEU A 47 -9.28 -14.01 -0.15
C LEU A 47 -9.98 -14.18 -1.50
N GLY A 48 -11.05 -13.41 -1.71
CA GLY A 48 -11.77 -13.43 -2.97
C GLY A 48 -10.91 -12.91 -4.13
N ARG A 49 -11.17 -13.41 -5.34
CA ARG A 49 -10.50 -12.97 -6.58
C ARG A 49 -10.47 -11.46 -6.73
N THR A 50 -11.62 -10.80 -6.55
CA THR A 50 -11.75 -9.34 -6.68
C THR A 50 -10.90 -8.59 -5.66
N GLN A 51 -10.83 -9.09 -4.43
CA GLN A 51 -10.03 -8.49 -3.37
C GLN A 51 -8.53 -8.55 -3.67
N VAL A 52 -8.05 -9.71 -4.12
CA VAL A 52 -6.64 -9.87 -4.50
C VAL A 52 -6.32 -9.00 -5.72
N CYS A 53 -7.17 -9.00 -6.76
CA CYS A 53 -6.94 -8.19 -7.95
C CYS A 53 -6.80 -6.71 -7.62
N GLY A 54 -7.77 -6.12 -6.92
CA GLY A 54 -7.72 -4.69 -6.68
C GLY A 54 -6.73 -4.27 -5.58
N VAL A 55 -6.35 -5.15 -4.66
CA VAL A 55 -5.20 -4.90 -3.77
C VAL A 55 -3.88 -4.92 -4.54
N ASN A 56 -3.73 -5.78 -5.56
CA ASN A 56 -2.51 -5.79 -6.36
C ASN A 56 -2.34 -4.48 -7.13
N LEU A 57 -3.41 -3.90 -7.68
CA LEU A 57 -3.35 -2.60 -8.34
C LEU A 57 -2.89 -1.49 -7.38
N PHE A 58 -3.34 -1.54 -6.13
CA PHE A 58 -2.85 -0.66 -5.08
C PHE A 58 -1.36 -0.90 -4.77
N PHE A 59 -0.93 -2.15 -4.64
CA PHE A 59 0.49 -2.47 -4.43
C PHE A 59 1.39 -2.08 -5.59
N VAL A 60 0.89 -2.14 -6.82
CA VAL A 60 1.62 -1.61 -7.99
C VAL A 60 1.74 -0.09 -7.87
N GLY A 61 0.67 0.61 -7.49
CA GLY A 61 0.73 2.05 -7.22
C GLY A 61 1.69 2.45 -6.08
N LEU A 62 1.91 1.55 -5.12
CA LEU A 62 2.91 1.72 -4.06
C LEU A 62 4.33 1.28 -4.46
N GLY A 63 4.51 0.64 -5.62
CA GLY A 63 5.78 0.05 -6.06
C GLY A 63 6.14 -1.27 -5.37
N LEU A 64 5.26 -1.84 -4.54
CA LEU A 64 5.50 -3.10 -3.82
C LEU A 64 5.39 -4.33 -4.76
N LEU A 65 4.56 -4.22 -5.79
CA LEU A 65 4.49 -5.20 -6.87
C LEU A 65 4.78 -4.50 -8.19
N LYS A 66 5.33 -5.25 -9.14
CA LYS A 66 5.40 -4.86 -10.55
C LYS A 66 4.47 -5.77 -11.34
N GLN A 67 3.59 -5.18 -12.15
CA GLN A 67 2.83 -5.96 -13.11
C GLN A 67 3.73 -6.31 -14.30
N VAL A 68 3.87 -7.61 -14.59
CA VAL A 68 4.70 -8.12 -15.69
C VAL A 68 3.84 -8.43 -16.91
N ASP A 69 2.64 -8.94 -16.68
CA ASP A 69 1.63 -9.22 -17.71
C ASP A 69 0.23 -9.16 -17.08
N GLN A 70 -0.83 -9.40 -17.86
CA GLN A 70 -2.20 -9.41 -17.37
C GLN A 70 -2.39 -10.44 -16.25
N GLY A 71 -2.60 -9.93 -15.02
CA GLY A 71 -2.78 -10.77 -13.84
C GLY A 71 -1.50 -11.42 -13.32
N ILE A 72 -0.34 -11.07 -13.86
CA ILE A 72 0.96 -11.63 -13.48
C ILE A 72 1.79 -10.53 -12.83
N TYR A 73 2.28 -10.80 -11.62
CA TYR A 73 2.97 -9.81 -10.78
C TYR A 73 4.28 -10.37 -10.22
N LEU A 74 5.25 -9.49 -10.01
CA LEU A 74 6.53 -9.78 -9.37
C LEU A 74 6.69 -8.84 -8.16
N PRO A 75 7.01 -9.33 -6.95
CA PRO A 75 7.34 -8.46 -5.84
C PRO A 75 8.64 -7.70 -6.10
N SER A 76 8.70 -6.44 -5.67
CA SER A 76 9.92 -5.63 -5.72
C SER A 76 10.98 -6.12 -4.73
N GLU A 77 12.22 -5.69 -4.90
CA GLU A 77 13.31 -6.01 -3.98
C GLU A 77 13.02 -5.46 -2.57
N GLU A 78 12.48 -4.24 -2.48
CA GLU A 78 12.06 -3.60 -1.24
C GLU A 78 10.93 -4.38 -0.56
N THR A 79 10.06 -5.02 -1.31
CA THR A 79 9.04 -5.92 -0.74
C THR A 79 9.68 -7.15 -0.10
N MET A 80 10.72 -7.71 -0.73
CA MET A 80 11.46 -8.84 -0.17
C MET A 80 12.20 -8.43 1.12
N GLN A 81 12.83 -7.25 1.13
CA GLN A 81 13.48 -6.69 2.31
C GLN A 81 12.47 -6.39 3.43
N PHE A 82 11.33 -5.78 3.10
CA PHE A 82 10.23 -5.51 4.02
C PHE A 82 9.77 -6.78 4.75
N LEU A 83 9.59 -7.88 4.03
CA LEU A 83 9.12 -9.15 4.61
C LEU A 83 10.21 -9.92 5.37
N GLY A 84 11.48 -9.58 5.18
CA GLY A 84 12.62 -10.28 5.77
C GLY A 84 12.81 -11.71 5.22
N GLU A 85 13.84 -12.41 5.71
CA GLU A 85 14.25 -13.72 5.19
C GLU A 85 13.22 -14.84 5.41
N ASP A 86 12.43 -14.74 6.48
CA ASP A 86 11.43 -15.74 6.88
C ASP A 86 10.00 -15.41 6.40
N PHE A 87 9.83 -14.25 5.77
CA PHE A 87 8.55 -13.67 5.35
C PHE A 87 7.50 -13.55 6.47
N ASN A 88 7.92 -13.53 7.74
CA ASN A 88 7.06 -13.18 8.87
C ASN A 88 7.42 -11.81 9.46
N GLY A 89 8.65 -11.33 9.21
CA GLY A 89 9.07 -9.97 9.54
C GLY A 89 8.28 -8.90 8.77
N HIS A 90 8.27 -7.69 9.31
CA HIS A 90 7.84 -6.49 8.60
C HIS A 90 8.63 -5.29 9.10
N ASN A 91 9.53 -4.78 8.26
CA ASN A 91 10.26 -3.54 8.54
C ASN A 91 9.82 -2.44 7.58
N TYR A 92 8.86 -1.62 8.01
CA TYR A 92 8.31 -0.55 7.18
C TYR A 92 9.34 0.54 6.81
N LYS A 93 10.50 0.60 7.48
CA LYS A 93 11.58 1.50 7.07
C LYS A 93 12.18 1.10 5.72
N GLU A 94 12.23 -0.19 5.40
CA GLU A 94 12.83 -0.71 4.15
C GLU A 94 12.04 -0.28 2.91
N ILE A 95 10.73 -0.06 3.05
CA ILE A 95 9.88 0.40 1.93
C ILE A 95 9.65 1.90 1.95
N SER A 96 10.28 2.66 2.86
CA SER A 96 10.03 4.09 2.99
C SER A 96 10.46 4.87 1.74
N SER A 97 11.59 4.52 1.10
CA SER A 97 12.03 5.13 -0.16
C SER A 97 11.04 4.85 -1.28
N LEU A 98 10.57 3.61 -1.39
CA LEU A 98 9.62 3.18 -2.40
C LEU A 98 8.28 3.92 -2.24
N LEU A 99 7.75 3.96 -1.02
CA LEU A 99 6.50 4.66 -0.73
C LEU A 99 6.59 6.16 -1.03
N ARG A 100 7.74 6.81 -0.85
CA ARG A 100 7.97 8.22 -1.23
C ARG A 100 7.85 8.49 -2.74
N THR A 101 7.90 7.46 -3.58
CA THR A 101 7.71 7.58 -5.03
C THR A 101 6.28 7.29 -5.47
N SER A 102 5.38 6.96 -4.54
CA SER A 102 3.99 6.60 -4.85
C SER A 102 3.09 7.83 -4.99
N ALA A 103 2.09 7.74 -5.87
CA ALA A 103 1.07 8.78 -6.01
C ALA A 103 0.29 9.05 -4.70
N LEU A 104 0.17 8.03 -3.84
CA LEU A 104 -0.41 8.19 -2.51
C LEU A 104 0.44 9.14 -1.63
N TYR A 105 1.77 8.98 -1.65
CA TYR A 105 2.66 9.87 -0.91
C TYR A 105 2.58 11.30 -1.44
N ASP A 106 2.67 11.47 -2.77
CA ASP A 106 2.60 12.80 -3.40
C ASP A 106 1.31 13.52 -3.04
N PHE A 107 0.17 12.81 -3.06
CA PHE A 107 -1.11 13.34 -2.65
C PHE A 107 -1.08 13.84 -1.19
N VAL A 108 -0.69 12.97 -0.26
CA VAL A 108 -0.69 13.30 1.18
C VAL A 108 0.31 14.41 1.49
N GLN A 109 1.49 14.38 0.89
CA GLN A 109 2.50 15.42 1.02
C GLN A 109 1.96 16.77 0.54
N GLY A 110 1.28 16.79 -0.60
CA GLY A 110 0.63 17.99 -1.15
C GLY A 110 -0.37 18.60 -0.17
N GLN A 111 -1.26 17.79 0.39
CA GLN A 111 -2.25 18.27 1.38
C GLN A 111 -1.59 18.84 2.64
N VAL A 112 -0.62 18.12 3.20
CA VAL A 112 0.12 18.58 4.39
C VAL A 112 0.86 19.89 4.11
N ALA A 113 1.46 20.04 2.92
CA ALA A 113 2.21 21.24 2.53
C ALA A 113 1.30 22.47 2.35
N ILE A 114 0.14 22.31 1.71
CA ILE A 114 -0.82 23.40 1.49
C ILE A 114 -1.35 23.97 2.81
N HIS A 115 -1.69 23.09 3.74
CA HIS A 115 -2.32 23.48 5.01
C HIS A 115 -1.34 23.72 6.16
N LYS A 116 -0.04 23.48 5.95
CA LYS A 116 1.00 23.44 7.01
C LYS A 116 0.63 22.48 8.14
N GLY A 117 0.09 21.32 7.75
CA GLY A 117 -0.58 20.35 8.63
C GLY A 117 -2.07 20.29 8.33
N ILE A 118 -2.62 19.09 8.27
CA ILE A 118 -4.04 18.82 7.96
C ILE A 118 -4.61 17.88 9.01
N THR A 119 -5.88 18.01 9.38
CA THR A 119 -6.47 17.02 10.31
C THR A 119 -6.57 15.66 9.63
N TYR A 120 -6.49 14.58 10.41
CA TYR A 120 -6.61 13.22 9.87
C TYR A 120 -7.96 12.98 9.18
N ASP A 121 -9.03 13.60 9.68
CA ASP A 121 -10.38 13.46 9.11
C ASP A 121 -10.51 14.24 7.79
N ASP A 122 -9.98 15.47 7.69
CA ASP A 122 -9.95 16.22 6.43
C ASP A 122 -9.12 15.49 5.37
N LEU A 123 -7.97 14.92 5.75
CA LEU A 123 -7.13 14.13 4.86
C LEU A 123 -7.86 12.89 4.32
N ILE A 124 -8.69 12.25 5.15
CA ILE A 124 -9.55 11.15 4.72
C ILE A 124 -10.58 11.67 3.72
N GLU A 125 -11.27 12.77 4.01
CA GLU A 125 -12.28 13.33 3.11
C GLU A 125 -11.70 13.69 1.74
N ASP A 126 -10.50 14.26 1.72
CA ASP A 126 -9.81 14.60 0.48
C ASP A 126 -9.41 13.35 -0.32
N LEU A 127 -8.90 12.30 0.35
CA LEU A 127 -8.61 11.01 -0.31
C LEU A 127 -9.85 10.35 -0.91
N LEU A 128 -10.98 10.42 -0.19
CA LEU A 128 -12.27 9.89 -0.64
C LEU A 128 -12.78 10.65 -1.87
N ARG A 129 -12.63 11.97 -1.87
CA ARG A 129 -12.97 12.84 -3.01
C ARG A 129 -12.10 12.53 -4.23
N GLU A 130 -10.78 12.46 -4.05
CA GLU A 130 -9.82 12.14 -5.11
C GLU A 130 -10.10 10.77 -5.73
N SER A 131 -10.43 9.79 -4.90
CA SER A 131 -10.67 8.41 -5.33
C SER A 131 -12.12 8.12 -5.75
N ASN A 132 -12.99 9.14 -5.74
CA ASN A 132 -14.41 9.03 -6.03
C ASN A 132 -15.10 7.86 -5.30
N THR A 133 -14.91 7.78 -3.99
CA THR A 133 -15.50 6.72 -3.14
C THR A 133 -15.94 7.28 -1.78
N SER A 134 -16.91 6.64 -1.13
CA SER A 134 -17.34 6.98 0.24
C SER A 134 -16.79 6.01 1.30
N GLU A 135 -15.86 5.14 0.91
CA GLU A 135 -15.39 4.04 1.74
C GLU A 135 -14.22 4.45 2.65
N VAL A 136 -14.55 5.12 3.76
CA VAL A 136 -13.60 5.62 4.77
C VAL A 136 -12.50 4.60 5.15
N TYR A 137 -12.88 3.33 5.30
CA TYR A 137 -11.93 2.28 5.66
C TYR A 137 -10.78 2.13 4.65
N ARG A 138 -11.03 2.30 3.35
CA ARG A 138 -9.98 2.18 2.32
C ARG A 138 -8.95 3.30 2.44
N ALA A 139 -9.41 4.54 2.66
CA ALA A 139 -8.53 5.69 2.92
C ALA A 139 -7.65 5.46 4.14
N LYS A 140 -8.24 5.03 5.27
CA LYS A 140 -7.49 4.71 6.49
C LYS A 140 -6.40 3.66 6.24
N ARG A 141 -6.70 2.60 5.48
CA ARG A 141 -5.73 1.54 5.17
C ARG A 141 -4.64 1.97 4.20
N ALA A 142 -4.93 2.87 3.27
CA ALA A 142 -3.89 3.48 2.45
C ALA A 142 -2.92 4.28 3.33
N LEU A 143 -3.47 5.14 4.20
CA LEU A 143 -2.71 5.97 5.12
C LEU A 143 -1.87 5.15 6.12
N ASP A 144 -2.37 4.01 6.60
CA ASP A 144 -1.62 3.12 7.51
C ASP A 144 -0.23 2.77 6.97
N TRP A 145 -0.07 2.56 5.66
CA TRP A 145 1.25 2.28 5.05
C TRP A 145 2.24 3.42 5.26
N LEU A 146 1.79 4.66 5.10
CA LEU A 146 2.64 5.85 5.23
C LEU A 146 3.00 6.13 6.71
N PHE A 147 2.04 5.95 7.62
CA PHE A 147 2.26 6.13 9.06
C PHE A 147 3.17 5.05 9.65
N LEU A 148 2.96 3.79 9.28
CA LEU A 148 3.80 2.67 9.74
C LEU A 148 5.24 2.79 9.20
N ALA A 149 5.40 3.33 7.99
CA ALA A 149 6.71 3.66 7.40
C ALA A 149 7.35 4.93 7.95
N LYS A 150 6.72 5.61 8.93
CA LYS A 150 7.22 6.86 9.54
C LYS A 150 7.52 7.93 8.49
N LEU A 151 6.66 8.03 7.48
CA LEU A 151 6.71 9.12 6.49
C LEU A 151 5.89 10.34 6.94
N PHE A 152 4.84 10.07 7.70
CA PHE A 152 4.00 11.05 8.35
C PHE A 152 3.77 10.62 9.80
N GLU A 153 3.36 11.57 10.62
CA GLU A 153 2.88 11.33 11.98
C GLU A 153 1.56 12.05 12.18
N ARG A 154 0.76 11.51 13.11
CA ARG A 154 -0.46 12.12 13.59
C ARG A 154 -0.23 12.51 15.04
N ASN A 155 -0.46 13.77 15.36
CA ASN A 155 -0.48 14.23 16.74
C ASN A 155 -1.77 13.72 17.41
N ASP A 156 -1.63 13.02 18.53
CA ASP A 156 -2.76 12.39 19.22
C ASP A 156 -3.69 13.39 19.93
N GLU A 157 -3.19 14.58 20.28
CA GLU A 157 -3.95 15.61 21.01
C GLU A 157 -4.90 16.38 20.08
N ASN A 158 -4.44 16.71 18.86
CA ASN A 158 -5.19 17.55 17.93
C ASN A 158 -5.51 16.88 16.59
N GLY A 159 -5.05 15.64 16.37
CA GLY A 159 -5.31 14.88 15.15
C GLY A 159 -4.61 15.42 13.90
N ILE A 160 -3.71 16.40 14.03
CA ILE A 160 -3.00 16.99 12.90
C ILE A 160 -1.95 16.02 12.37
N VAL A 161 -1.94 15.86 11.05
CA VAL A 161 -0.97 15.09 10.29
C VAL A 161 0.13 16.02 9.78
N THR A 162 1.37 15.65 10.05
CA THR A 162 2.59 16.35 9.61
C THR A 162 3.57 15.38 8.95
N ILE A 163 4.51 15.91 8.18
CA ILE A 163 5.65 15.12 7.67
C ILE A 163 6.50 14.71 8.87
N PHE A 164 6.86 13.44 8.95
CA PHE A 164 7.74 12.94 10.01
C PHE A 164 9.13 13.58 9.86
N GLN A 165 9.57 14.31 10.88
CA GLN A 165 10.91 14.92 10.92
C GLN A 165 11.89 13.92 11.58
N ILE A 166 12.99 13.61 10.89
CA ILE A 166 14.08 12.75 11.39
C ILE A 166 15.14 13.63 12.05
#